data_AF-A0A3D2JZP3-F1
#
_entry.id   AF-A0A3D2JZP3-F1
#
_cell.length_a   1.000
_cell.length_b   1.000
_cell.length_c   1.000
_cell.angle_alpha   90.00
_cell.angle_beta   90.00
_cell.angle_gamma   90.00
#
_symmetry.space_group_name_H-M   'P 1'
#
loop_
_entity.id
_entity.type
_entity.pdbx_description
1 polymer ?
#
loop_
_entity_poly.entity_id
_entity_poly.type
_entity_poly.pdbx_seq_one_letter_code
_entity_poly.pdbx_strand_id
1 'polypeptide(L)'
;MTGALLIFPCLALLCAPALWIVLGRPRILTLDSAQPSPPSSISVIIPARNEEINIGNLLSSINAQCTAPLEVIVVNDGSTDRTSMIAQDHGALVIDAKPLPQDWKGKPWACQQGVDAAKGSSYLFLDADTSLSKNAISILGALTKKSKKVYSICPYHKIKKPYEQLSSFFNVLMLAGSNAFKLKDANKPALFGQCMLISREHYLQSGGHAAVKDKVLENFHLSAI
;
A
#
# COMPACT_ATOMS: atom_id res chain seq x y z
N MET A 1 42.32 23.02 -3.48
CA MET A 1 40.90 22.89 -3.87
C MET A 1 40.65 21.88 -5.01
N THR A 2 41.57 20.95 -5.28
CA THR A 2 41.47 19.98 -6.40
C THR A 2 40.95 18.60 -5.98
N GLY A 3 41.01 18.25 -4.68
CA GLY A 3 40.55 16.94 -4.19
C GLY A 3 39.04 16.72 -4.27
N ALA A 4 38.23 17.78 -4.20
CA ALA A 4 36.77 17.67 -4.23
C ALA A 4 36.21 17.32 -5.62
N LEU A 5 36.94 17.64 -6.70
CA LEU A 5 36.45 17.44 -8.07
C LEU A 5 36.49 15.97 -8.52
N LEU A 6 37.36 15.15 -7.92
CA LEU A 6 37.50 13.71 -8.24
C LEU A 6 36.60 12.80 -7.39
N ILE A 7 36.09 13.30 -6.27
CA ILE A 7 35.25 12.52 -5.35
C ILE A 7 33.89 12.22 -5.98
N PHE A 8 33.26 13.22 -6.60
CA PHE A 8 31.93 13.07 -7.22
C PHE A 8 31.85 12.01 -8.33
N PRO A 9 32.75 11.98 -9.34
CA PRO A 9 32.70 10.96 -10.39
C PRO A 9 33.03 9.55 -9.87
N CYS A 10 33.94 9.42 -8.91
CA CYS A 10 34.23 8.14 -8.26
C CYS A 10 33.02 7.63 -7.44
N LEU A 11 32.33 8.52 -6.71
CA LEU A 11 31.13 8.18 -5.96
C LEU A 11 29.99 7.75 -6.90
N ALA A 12 29.80 8.46 -8.01
CA ALA A 12 28.80 8.12 -9.03
C ALA A 12 29.05 6.74 -9.67
N LEU A 13 30.31 6.43 -10.01
CA LEU A 13 30.72 5.13 -10.55
C LEU A 13 30.51 3.97 -9.55
N LEU A 14 30.67 4.23 -8.24
CA LEU A 14 30.42 3.25 -7.19
C LEU A 14 28.92 3.05 -6.90
N CYS A 15 28.11 4.08 -7.05
CA CYS A 15 26.66 4.01 -6.82
C CYS A 15 25.90 3.41 -8.01
N ALA A 16 26.39 3.56 -9.25
CA ALA A 16 25.69 3.10 -10.45
C ALA A 16 25.38 1.57 -10.48
N PRO A 17 26.27 0.66 -10.08
CA PRO A 17 25.98 -0.77 -10.00
C PRO A 17 24.91 -1.08 -8.94
N ALA A 18 24.95 -0.40 -7.79
CA ALA A 18 23.94 -0.54 -6.74
C ALA A 18 22.57 -0.03 -7.21
N LEU A 19 22.54 1.12 -7.90
CA LEU A 19 21.34 1.65 -8.53
C LEU A 19 20.80 0.69 -9.59
N TRP A 20 21.66 0.09 -10.42
CA TRP A 20 21.27 -0.86 -11.45
C TRP A 20 20.76 -2.18 -10.86
N ILE A 21 21.29 -2.65 -9.73
CA ILE A 21 20.78 -3.83 -9.03
C ILE A 21 19.40 -3.54 -8.39
N VAL A 22 19.23 -2.36 -7.80
CA VAL A 22 17.96 -1.93 -7.18
C VAL A 22 16.88 -1.64 -8.24
N LEU A 23 17.24 -0.99 -9.34
CA LEU A 23 16.29 -0.55 -10.37
C LEU A 23 16.15 -1.54 -11.55
N GLY A 24 17.11 -2.45 -11.73
CA GLY A 24 17.18 -3.40 -12.86
C GLY A 24 16.52 -4.75 -12.59
N ARG A 25 15.96 -4.97 -11.39
CA ARG A 25 15.18 -6.17 -11.06
C ARG A 25 13.79 -5.86 -10.47
N PRO A 26 12.96 -5.03 -11.11
CA PRO A 26 11.58 -4.90 -10.68
C PRO A 26 10.91 -6.27 -10.82
N ARG A 27 10.46 -6.87 -9.70
CA ARG A 27 9.53 -8.00 -9.75
C ARG A 27 8.18 -7.44 -10.19
N ILE A 28 8.01 -7.28 -11.50
CA ILE A 28 6.74 -6.87 -12.07
C ILE A 28 5.79 -8.05 -11.93
N LEU A 29 4.68 -7.82 -11.25
CA LEU A 29 3.57 -8.76 -11.20
C LEU A 29 2.88 -8.79 -12.56
N THR A 30 3.45 -9.52 -13.52
CA THR A 30 2.80 -9.90 -14.78
C THR A 30 2.11 -11.24 -14.57
N LEU A 31 0.78 -11.25 -14.55
CA LEU A 31 0.04 -12.49 -14.50
C LEU A 31 -0.28 -12.95 -15.93
N ASP A 32 0.59 -13.78 -16.49
CA ASP A 32 0.38 -14.46 -17.78
C ASP A 32 -0.72 -15.55 -17.74
N SER A 33 -1.50 -15.65 -16.66
CA SER A 33 -2.49 -16.74 -16.52
C SER A 33 -3.45 -16.53 -15.34
N ALA A 34 -4.01 -15.33 -15.19
CA ALA A 34 -5.18 -15.16 -14.34
C ALA A 34 -6.44 -15.39 -15.18
N GLN A 35 -7.06 -16.56 -15.06
CA GLN A 35 -8.47 -16.68 -15.41
C GLN A 35 -9.24 -15.73 -14.48
N PRO A 36 -10.04 -14.78 -15.03
CA PRO A 36 -10.83 -13.89 -14.21
C PRO A 36 -11.78 -14.74 -13.38
N SER A 37 -11.55 -14.73 -12.08
CA SER A 37 -12.44 -15.36 -11.10
C SER A 37 -12.95 -14.27 -10.17
N PRO A 38 -14.19 -14.37 -9.67
CA PRO A 38 -14.83 -13.24 -9.02
C PRO A 38 -13.98 -12.79 -7.81
N PRO A 39 -13.54 -11.52 -7.75
CA PRO A 39 -12.90 -10.88 -6.60
C PRO A 39 -13.89 -10.68 -5.43
N SER A 40 -14.96 -11.46 -5.40
CA SER A 40 -16.08 -11.43 -4.43
C SER A 40 -15.67 -11.85 -3.02
N SER A 41 -14.37 -11.84 -2.71
CA SER A 41 -13.82 -12.13 -1.39
C SER A 41 -12.88 -11.05 -0.88
N ILE A 42 -12.57 -10.01 -1.67
CA ILE A 42 -11.69 -8.90 -1.27
C ILE A 42 -12.54 -7.77 -0.68
N SER A 43 -12.31 -7.44 0.59
CA SER A 43 -12.73 -6.17 1.17
C SER A 43 -11.60 -5.16 1.02
N VAL A 44 -11.88 -4.05 0.33
CA VAL A 44 -10.93 -2.92 0.23
C VAL A 44 -11.12 -2.03 1.45
N ILE A 45 -10.04 -1.74 2.16
CA ILE A 45 -10.05 -0.93 3.39
C ILE A 45 -9.16 0.29 3.17
N ILE A 46 -9.73 1.48 3.33
CA ILE A 46 -9.08 2.76 3.05
C ILE A 46 -9.15 3.62 4.32
N PRO A 47 -8.10 3.70 5.15
CA PRO A 47 -8.03 4.71 6.19
C PRO A 47 -7.87 6.09 5.54
N ALA A 48 -8.70 7.06 5.93
CA ALA A 48 -8.71 8.39 5.34
C ALA A 48 -8.85 9.48 6.41
N ARG A 49 -8.01 10.53 6.30
CA ARG A 49 -8.09 11.73 7.13
C ARG A 49 -7.70 12.97 6.33
N ASN A 50 -8.64 13.85 6.08
CA ASN A 50 -8.44 15.08 5.30
C ASN A 50 -7.89 14.81 3.88
N GLU A 51 -8.55 13.90 3.16
CA GLU A 51 -8.17 13.40 1.84
C GLU A 51 -9.16 13.84 0.75
N GLU A 52 -9.89 14.95 0.92
CA GLU A 52 -10.91 15.38 -0.05
C GLU A 52 -10.39 15.57 -1.48
N ILE A 53 -9.09 15.87 -1.62
CA ILE A 53 -8.42 16.08 -2.91
C ILE A 53 -8.11 14.73 -3.60
N ASN A 54 -7.88 13.67 -2.82
CA ASN A 54 -7.31 12.41 -3.31
C ASN A 54 -8.32 11.27 -3.36
N ILE A 55 -9.16 11.14 -2.34
CA ILE A 55 -10.03 9.98 -2.13
C ILE A 55 -10.95 9.69 -3.33
N GLY A 56 -11.47 10.75 -3.97
CA GLY A 56 -12.30 10.62 -5.17
C GLY A 56 -11.56 10.00 -6.36
N ASN A 57 -10.25 10.26 -6.51
CA ASN A 57 -9.44 9.67 -7.58
C ASN A 57 -9.24 8.17 -7.33
N LEU A 58 -8.93 7.78 -6.09
CA LEU A 58 -8.80 6.38 -5.70
C LEU A 58 -10.11 5.61 -5.95
N LEU A 59 -11.22 6.12 -5.41
CA LEU A 59 -12.52 5.47 -5.54
C LEU A 59 -13.00 5.41 -6.99
N SER A 60 -12.77 6.46 -7.79
CA SER A 60 -12.99 6.42 -9.24
C SER A 60 -12.19 5.30 -9.91
N SER A 61 -10.93 5.12 -9.52
CA SER A 61 -10.08 4.05 -10.08
C SER A 61 -10.52 2.64 -9.67
N ILE A 62 -11.13 2.50 -8.47
CA ILE A 62 -11.73 1.25 -8.00
C ILE A 62 -13.05 0.97 -8.75
N ASN A 63 -13.90 1.97 -8.94
CA ASN A 63 -15.14 1.84 -9.69
C ASN A 63 -14.90 1.55 -11.18
N ALA A 64 -13.75 1.96 -11.72
CA ALA A 64 -13.34 1.68 -13.10
C ALA A 64 -12.63 0.31 -13.28
N GLN A 65 -12.56 -0.53 -12.25
CA GLN A 65 -11.95 -1.86 -12.39
C GLN A 65 -12.79 -2.76 -13.30
N CYS A 66 -12.12 -3.59 -14.10
CA CYS A 66 -12.78 -4.62 -14.91
C CYS A 66 -13.52 -5.66 -14.05
N THR A 67 -13.18 -5.74 -12.76
CA THR A 67 -13.91 -6.58 -11.81
C THR A 67 -13.96 -5.91 -10.45
N ALA A 68 -15.16 -5.82 -9.89
CA ALA A 68 -15.40 -5.16 -8.61
C ALA A 68 -14.87 -6.00 -7.43
N PRO A 69 -14.33 -5.36 -6.37
CA PRO A 69 -14.13 -6.03 -5.09
C PRO A 69 -15.47 -6.41 -4.45
N LEU A 70 -15.44 -7.19 -3.36
CA LEU A 70 -16.65 -7.51 -2.59
C LEU A 70 -17.30 -6.26 -2.01
N GLU A 71 -16.47 -5.39 -1.43
CA GLU A 71 -16.89 -4.14 -0.82
C GLU A 71 -15.70 -3.17 -0.73
N VAL A 72 -16.02 -1.89 -0.59
CA VAL A 72 -15.06 -0.81 -0.35
C VAL A 72 -15.46 -0.11 0.94
N ILE A 73 -14.56 -0.10 1.91
CA ILE A 73 -14.75 0.46 3.25
C ILE A 73 -13.78 1.62 3.40
N VAL A 74 -14.32 2.82 3.59
CA VAL A 74 -13.53 4.01 3.91
C VAL A 74 -13.70 4.31 5.39
N VAL A 75 -12.59 4.34 6.12
CA VAL A 75 -12.57 4.65 7.55
C VAL A 75 -12.17 6.11 7.73
N ASN A 76 -13.15 6.95 8.05
CA ASN A 76 -12.95 8.37 8.30
C ASN A 76 -12.33 8.58 9.70
N ASP A 77 -11.03 8.84 9.76
CA ASP A 77 -10.26 9.05 10.99
C ASP A 77 -10.30 10.53 11.45
N GLY A 78 -11.51 11.05 11.61
CA GLY A 78 -11.74 12.41 12.10
C GLY A 78 -11.38 13.51 11.10
N SER A 79 -11.78 13.35 9.83
CA SER A 79 -11.64 14.41 8.83
C SER A 79 -12.49 15.63 9.17
N THR A 80 -11.98 16.82 8.85
CA THR A 80 -12.69 18.11 8.98
C THR A 80 -13.09 18.70 7.63
N ASP A 81 -12.78 18.00 6.54
CA ASP A 81 -13.09 18.36 5.16
C ASP A 81 -14.21 17.47 4.58
N ARG A 82 -14.37 17.44 3.25
CA ARG A 82 -15.42 16.66 2.58
C ARG A 82 -15.05 15.19 2.31
N THR A 83 -13.98 14.65 2.92
CA THR A 83 -13.50 13.29 2.66
C THR A 83 -14.60 12.23 2.77
N SER A 84 -15.37 12.23 3.86
CA SER A 84 -16.43 11.25 4.11
C SER A 84 -17.58 11.39 3.11
N MET A 85 -18.01 12.62 2.81
CA MET A 85 -19.05 12.92 1.83
C MET A 85 -18.66 12.40 0.44
N ILE A 86 -17.46 12.73 -0.02
CA ILE A 86 -16.95 12.26 -1.32
C ILE A 86 -16.91 10.73 -1.35
N ALA A 87 -16.47 10.08 -0.27
CA ALA A 87 -16.44 8.62 -0.21
C ALA A 87 -17.85 7.99 -0.32
N GLN A 88 -18.85 8.58 0.34
CA GLN A 88 -20.25 8.15 0.25
C GLN A 88 -20.80 8.32 -1.18
N ASP A 89 -20.54 9.46 -1.82
CA ASP A 89 -20.99 9.75 -3.19
C ASP A 89 -20.43 8.75 -4.21
N HIS A 90 -19.25 8.19 -3.92
CA HIS A 90 -18.63 7.14 -4.73
C HIS A 90 -19.14 5.71 -4.43
N GLY A 91 -20.09 5.57 -3.50
CA GLY A 91 -20.71 4.29 -3.15
C GLY A 91 -19.90 3.45 -2.15
N ALA A 92 -18.90 4.03 -1.48
CA ALA A 92 -18.16 3.32 -0.45
C ALA A 92 -18.98 3.22 0.85
N LEU A 93 -18.78 2.14 1.60
CA LEU A 93 -19.22 2.07 3.00
C LEU A 93 -18.30 2.97 3.82
N VAL A 94 -18.83 4.09 4.31
CA VAL A 94 -18.07 4.99 5.18
C VAL A 94 -18.36 4.65 6.63
N ILE A 95 -17.29 4.41 7.40
CA ILE A 95 -17.35 4.26 8.85
C ILE A 95 -16.57 5.41 9.50
N ASP A 96 -17.17 6.07 10.49
CA ASP A 96 -16.44 7.03 11.31
C ASP A 96 -15.63 6.29 12.37
N ALA A 97 -14.35 6.61 12.46
CA ALA A 97 -13.47 6.01 13.45
C ALA A 97 -13.96 6.36 14.87
N LYS A 98 -14.09 5.34 15.71
CA LYS A 98 -14.27 5.48 17.16
C LYS A 98 -13.11 6.29 17.76
N PRO A 99 -13.31 6.92 18.94
CA PRO A 99 -12.26 7.66 19.62
C PRO A 99 -10.96 6.86 19.72
N LEU A 100 -9.84 7.52 19.41
CA LEU A 100 -8.51 6.90 19.41
C LEU A 100 -8.13 6.44 20.83
N PRO A 101 -7.92 5.13 21.07
CA PRO A 101 -7.44 4.67 22.37
C PRO A 101 -6.01 5.13 22.63
N GLN A 102 -5.63 5.32 23.91
CA GLN A 102 -4.34 5.90 24.31
C GLN A 102 -3.12 5.15 23.77
N ASP A 103 -3.20 3.82 23.65
CA ASP A 103 -2.11 2.95 23.19
C ASP A 103 -2.05 2.78 21.66
N TRP A 104 -2.94 3.46 20.94
CA TRP A 104 -3.09 3.29 19.50
C TRP A 104 -2.64 4.54 18.74
N LYS A 105 -2.11 4.31 17.53
CA LYS A 105 -1.91 5.34 16.51
C LYS A 105 -3.09 5.36 15.55
N GLY A 106 -3.35 6.54 14.96
CA GLY A 106 -4.53 6.80 14.11
C GLY A 106 -4.69 5.80 12.97
N LYS A 107 -3.68 5.64 12.12
CA LYS A 107 -3.75 4.72 10.96
C LYS A 107 -3.98 3.26 11.36
N PRO A 108 -3.19 2.63 12.26
CA PRO A 108 -3.49 1.27 12.73
C PRO A 108 -4.89 1.13 13.32
N TRP A 109 -5.37 2.15 14.05
CA TRP A 109 -6.73 2.13 14.62
C TRP A 109 -7.82 2.20 13.55
N ALA A 110 -7.65 3.04 12.53
CA ALA A 110 -8.53 3.11 11.38
C ALA A 110 -8.53 1.79 10.61
N CYS A 111 -7.36 1.22 10.32
CA CYS A 111 -7.25 -0.08 9.65
C CYS A 111 -7.94 -1.20 10.45
N GLN A 112 -7.76 -1.23 11.78
CA GLN A 112 -8.41 -2.22 12.63
C GLN A 112 -9.93 -2.13 12.54
N GLN A 113 -10.49 -0.92 12.62
CA GLN A 113 -11.94 -0.73 12.52
C GLN A 113 -12.48 -1.09 11.13
N GLY A 114 -11.71 -0.84 10.08
CA GLY A 114 -12.04 -1.30 8.73
C GLY A 114 -12.11 -2.82 8.64
N VAL A 115 -11.18 -3.52 9.29
CA VAL A 115 -11.21 -5.00 9.37
C VAL A 115 -12.40 -5.50 10.18
N ASP A 116 -12.75 -4.84 11.27
CA ASP A 116 -13.89 -5.23 12.11
C ASP A 116 -15.22 -5.14 11.32
N ALA A 117 -15.31 -4.23 10.34
CA ALA A 117 -16.46 -4.10 9.44
C ALA A 117 -16.41 -5.00 8.18
N ALA A 118 -15.23 -5.56 7.86
CA ALA A 118 -15.00 -6.30 6.63
C ALA A 118 -15.59 -7.72 6.63
N LYS A 119 -16.22 -8.09 5.52
CA LYS A 119 -16.89 -9.38 5.27
C LYS A 119 -16.06 -10.32 4.40
N GLY A 120 -15.07 -9.80 3.68
CA GLY A 120 -14.20 -10.55 2.79
C GLY A 120 -13.32 -11.56 3.51
N SER A 121 -12.86 -12.57 2.76
CA SER A 121 -11.84 -13.51 3.22
C SER A 121 -10.42 -13.01 2.98
N SER A 122 -10.29 -11.88 2.28
CA SER A 122 -9.03 -11.18 2.01
C SER A 122 -9.22 -9.68 2.20
N TYR A 123 -8.22 -9.03 2.77
CA TYR A 123 -8.19 -7.59 3.00
C TYR A 123 -7.18 -6.95 2.08
N LEU A 124 -7.61 -5.89 1.37
CA LEU A 124 -6.75 -5.03 0.58
C LEU A 124 -6.72 -3.65 1.22
N PHE A 125 -5.62 -3.32 1.89
CA PHE A 125 -5.40 -1.98 2.43
C PHE A 125 -4.84 -1.08 1.33
N LEU A 126 -5.44 0.09 1.16
CA LEU A 126 -4.99 1.13 0.23
C LEU A 126 -4.92 2.47 0.94
N ASP A 127 -3.85 3.22 0.70
CA ASP A 127 -3.77 4.62 1.13
C ASP A 127 -4.66 5.49 0.23
N ALA A 128 -5.31 6.50 0.80
CA ALA A 128 -6.28 7.37 0.11
C ALA A 128 -5.68 8.19 -1.05
N ASP A 129 -4.36 8.35 -1.08
CA ASP A 129 -3.59 9.06 -2.10
C ASP A 129 -3.08 8.17 -3.25
N THR A 130 -3.56 6.92 -3.31
CA THR A 130 -3.20 5.96 -4.37
C THR A 130 -4.20 5.94 -5.53
N SER A 131 -3.85 5.23 -6.61
CA SER A 131 -4.77 4.92 -7.71
C SER A 131 -4.45 3.57 -8.32
N LEU A 132 -5.47 2.85 -8.80
CA LEU A 132 -5.33 1.52 -9.36
C LEU A 132 -5.38 1.53 -10.90
N SER A 133 -4.61 0.63 -11.52
CA SER A 133 -4.77 0.32 -12.95
C SER A 133 -6.03 -0.53 -13.16
N LYS A 134 -6.64 -0.51 -14.35
CA LYS A 134 -7.95 -1.14 -14.64
C LYS A 134 -8.10 -2.62 -14.25
N ASN A 135 -6.99 -3.36 -14.19
CA ASN A 135 -6.97 -4.80 -13.91
C ASN A 135 -6.40 -5.13 -12.52
N ALA A 136 -6.09 -4.13 -11.69
CA ALA A 136 -5.39 -4.33 -10.43
C ALA A 136 -6.14 -5.28 -9.49
N ILE A 137 -7.45 -5.10 -9.29
CA ILE A 137 -8.24 -5.96 -8.38
C ILE A 137 -8.30 -7.41 -8.88
N SER A 138 -8.44 -7.62 -10.19
CA SER A 138 -8.40 -8.97 -10.78
C SER A 138 -7.04 -9.64 -10.59
N ILE A 139 -5.95 -8.88 -10.80
CA ILE A 139 -4.58 -9.35 -10.58
C ILE A 139 -4.37 -9.73 -9.12
N LEU A 140 -4.74 -8.84 -8.19
CA LEU A 140 -4.64 -9.08 -6.75
C LEU A 140 -5.50 -10.27 -6.32
N GLY A 141 -6.71 -10.41 -6.84
CA GLY A 141 -7.58 -11.56 -6.61
C GLY A 141 -6.95 -12.88 -7.01
N ALA A 142 -6.26 -12.94 -8.15
CA ALA A 142 -5.56 -14.14 -8.58
C ALA A 142 -4.38 -14.54 -7.66
N LEU A 143 -3.76 -13.58 -6.98
CA LEU A 143 -2.70 -13.85 -6.00
C LEU A 143 -3.22 -14.55 -4.75
N THR A 144 -4.44 -14.20 -4.30
CA THR A 144 -5.05 -14.81 -3.11
C THR A 144 -5.24 -16.33 -3.21
N LYS A 145 -5.32 -16.88 -4.43
CA LYS A 145 -5.47 -18.33 -4.67
C LYS A 145 -4.15 -19.10 -4.63
N LYS A 146 -3.05 -18.45 -5.03
CA LYS A 146 -1.78 -19.14 -5.31
C LYS A 146 -0.93 -19.34 -4.06
N SER A 147 -1.09 -18.54 -3.01
CA SER A 147 -0.29 -18.73 -1.81
C SER A 147 -0.88 -18.15 -0.54
N LYS A 148 -0.49 -18.75 0.58
CA LYS A 148 -0.69 -18.27 1.95
C LYS A 148 0.34 -17.17 2.31
N LYS A 149 0.40 -16.10 1.51
CA LYS A 149 1.40 -15.02 1.69
C LYS A 149 0.73 -13.66 1.77
N VAL A 150 1.42 -12.73 2.44
CA VAL A 150 1.14 -11.30 2.36
C VAL A 150 1.79 -10.74 1.11
N TYR A 151 1.06 -9.94 0.36
CA TYR A 151 1.58 -9.22 -0.79
C TYR A 151 1.58 -7.74 -0.47
N SER A 152 2.75 -7.12 -0.57
CA SER A 152 2.87 -5.66 -0.56
C SER A 152 3.36 -5.20 -1.92
N ILE A 153 2.61 -4.28 -2.51
CA ILE A 153 2.83 -3.79 -3.87
C ILE A 153 3.29 -2.35 -3.76
N CYS A 154 4.52 -2.07 -4.21
CA CYS A 154 4.98 -0.70 -4.35
C CYS A 154 4.28 -0.05 -5.55
N PRO A 155 3.45 1.00 -5.35
CA PRO A 155 2.83 1.69 -6.46
C PRO A 155 3.87 2.50 -7.25
N TYR A 156 3.50 2.83 -8.49
CA TYR A 156 4.30 3.74 -9.30
C TYR A 156 4.14 5.18 -8.81
N HIS A 157 5.26 5.86 -8.54
CA HIS A 157 5.23 7.26 -8.13
C HIS A 157 4.99 8.17 -9.33
N LYS A 158 3.78 8.75 -9.41
CA LYS A 158 3.41 9.64 -10.50
C LYS A 158 3.82 11.08 -10.18
N ILE A 159 4.88 11.54 -10.85
CA ILE A 159 5.33 12.94 -10.82
C ILE A 159 4.45 13.74 -11.78
N LYS A 160 3.70 14.74 -11.29
CA LYS A 160 2.87 15.61 -12.14
C LYS A 160 3.62 16.88 -12.53
N LYS A 161 4.45 17.42 -11.64
CA LYS A 161 5.17 18.68 -11.85
C LYS A 161 6.68 18.49 -11.78
N PRO A 162 7.48 19.24 -12.57
CA PRO A 162 8.94 19.06 -12.60
C PRO A 162 9.63 19.23 -11.25
N TYR A 163 9.14 20.13 -10.38
CA TYR A 163 9.72 20.34 -9.05
C TYR A 163 9.45 19.20 -8.06
N GLU A 164 8.48 18.33 -8.35
CA GLU A 164 8.19 17.15 -7.52
C GLU A 164 9.25 16.05 -7.71
N GLN A 165 10.20 16.19 -8.64
CA GLN A 165 11.25 15.20 -8.90
C GLN A 165 12.08 14.87 -7.66
N LEU A 166 12.26 15.80 -6.71
CA LEU A 166 12.95 15.50 -5.46
C LEU A 166 12.22 14.44 -4.60
N SER A 167 10.88 14.34 -4.70
CA SER A 167 10.11 13.30 -3.99
C SER A 167 10.44 11.89 -4.49
N SER A 168 10.81 11.74 -5.77
CA SER A 168 11.17 10.45 -6.35
C SER A 168 12.45 9.87 -5.73
N PHE A 169 13.38 10.72 -5.29
CA PHE A 169 14.59 10.31 -4.58
C PHE A 169 14.25 9.59 -3.27
N PHE A 170 13.31 10.11 -2.49
CA PHE A 170 12.88 9.48 -1.23
C PHE A 170 12.19 8.14 -1.46
N ASN A 171 11.40 8.00 -2.53
CA ASN A 171 10.80 6.71 -2.87
C ASN A 171 11.84 5.67 -3.29
N VAL A 172 12.86 6.06 -4.06
CA VAL A 172 13.98 5.16 -4.39
C VAL A 172 14.75 4.76 -3.14
N LEU A 173 14.95 5.68 -2.20
CA LEU A 173 15.61 5.40 -0.93
C LEU A 173 14.80 4.41 -0.06
N MET A 174 13.49 4.62 0.05
CA MET A 174 12.56 3.70 0.74
C MET A 174 12.57 2.32 0.10
N LEU A 175 12.56 2.28 -1.23
CA LEU A 175 12.59 1.04 -2.00
C LEU A 175 13.90 0.27 -1.78
N ALA A 176 15.04 0.95 -1.77
CA ALA A 176 16.34 0.37 -1.43
C ALA A 176 16.38 -0.15 0.02
N GLY A 177 15.79 0.59 0.97
CA GLY A 177 15.71 0.23 2.39
C GLY A 177 14.77 -0.95 2.70
N SER A 178 13.83 -1.26 1.81
CA SER A 178 12.83 -2.33 2.00
C SER A 178 13.39 -3.77 1.90
N ASN A 179 14.67 -3.92 1.55
CA ASN A 179 15.32 -5.21 1.23
C ASN A 179 14.67 -5.99 0.07
N ALA A 180 13.73 -5.40 -0.68
CA ALA A 180 12.97 -6.08 -1.74
C ALA A 180 13.82 -6.51 -2.97
N PHE A 181 15.07 -6.02 -3.09
CA PHE A 181 15.94 -6.22 -4.26
C PHE A 181 17.22 -7.03 -3.97
N LYS A 182 17.31 -7.74 -2.85
CA LYS A 182 18.48 -8.61 -2.55
C LYS A 182 18.55 -9.83 -3.49
N LEU A 183 19.79 -10.28 -3.78
CA LEU A 183 20.08 -11.43 -4.64
C LEU A 183 19.60 -12.80 -4.10
N LYS A 184 19.40 -12.91 -2.78
CA LYS A 184 18.78 -14.07 -2.11
C LYS A 184 17.53 -13.58 -1.39
N ASP A 185 16.52 -14.45 -1.28
CA ASP A 185 15.28 -14.14 -0.57
C ASP A 185 15.61 -13.47 0.77
N ALA A 186 15.15 -12.23 0.92
CA ALA A 186 15.41 -11.46 2.12
C ALA A 186 14.71 -12.15 3.29
N ASN A 187 15.43 -12.39 4.38
CA ASN A 187 14.84 -13.09 5.53
C ASN A 187 13.67 -12.33 6.18
N LYS A 188 13.47 -11.03 5.87
CA LYS A 188 12.35 -10.17 6.30
C LYS A 188 12.22 -8.94 5.35
N PRO A 189 11.54 -9.03 4.20
CA PRO A 189 11.30 -7.85 3.36
C PRO A 189 10.30 -6.93 4.04
N ALA A 190 10.55 -5.62 4.04
CA ALA A 190 9.58 -4.67 4.59
C ALA A 190 8.33 -4.62 3.70
N LEU A 191 7.16 -4.46 4.32
CA LEU A 191 5.92 -4.21 3.60
C LEU A 191 5.79 -2.70 3.33
N PHE A 192 5.57 -2.33 2.07
CA PHE A 192 5.06 -1.03 1.68
C PHE A 192 3.57 -0.91 2.06
N GLY A 193 3.23 0.14 2.80
CA GLY A 193 1.89 0.32 3.36
C GLY A 193 0.82 0.83 2.41
N GLN A 194 1.20 1.32 1.23
CA GLN A 194 0.27 1.96 0.30
C GLN A 194 -0.67 0.97 -0.40
N CYS A 195 -0.23 -0.27 -0.58
CA CYS A 195 -1.04 -1.34 -1.14
C CYS A 195 -0.61 -2.68 -0.54
N MET A 196 -1.42 -3.20 0.38
CA MET A 196 -1.15 -4.44 1.09
C MET A 196 -2.35 -5.39 1.00
N LEU A 197 -2.13 -6.58 0.44
CA LEU A 197 -3.09 -7.66 0.34
C LEU A 197 -2.73 -8.78 1.30
N ILE A 198 -3.66 -9.18 2.16
CA ILE A 198 -3.49 -10.24 3.15
C ILE A 198 -4.78 -11.04 3.30
N SER A 199 -4.70 -12.36 3.49
CA SER A 199 -5.89 -13.15 3.80
C SER A 199 -6.33 -12.94 5.25
N ARG A 200 -7.63 -13.06 5.51
CA ARG A 200 -8.19 -12.96 6.87
C ARG A 200 -7.52 -13.93 7.84
N GLU A 201 -7.25 -15.15 7.41
CA GLU A 201 -6.55 -16.16 8.20
C GLU A 201 -5.18 -15.64 8.69
N HIS A 202 -4.33 -15.15 7.77
CA HIS A 202 -3.00 -14.65 8.15
C HIS A 202 -3.06 -13.37 8.97
N TYR A 203 -4.00 -12.48 8.66
CA TYR A 203 -4.18 -11.25 9.43
C TYR A 203 -4.50 -11.56 10.90
N LEU A 204 -5.36 -12.55 11.16
CA LEU A 204 -5.67 -12.98 12.51
C LEU A 204 -4.48 -13.69 13.18
N GLN A 205 -3.77 -14.55 12.44
CA GLN A 205 -2.58 -15.25 12.95
C GLN A 205 -1.44 -14.31 13.34
N SER A 206 -1.25 -13.21 12.62
CA SER A 206 -0.22 -12.20 12.94
C SER A 206 -0.63 -11.23 14.05
N GLY A 207 -1.87 -11.30 14.53
CA GLY A 207 -2.45 -10.31 15.44
C GLY A 207 -2.81 -8.98 14.77
N GLY A 208 -2.66 -8.88 13.44
CA GLY A 208 -3.12 -7.74 12.65
C GLY A 208 -2.56 -6.40 13.10
N HIS A 209 -3.32 -5.32 12.87
CA HIS A 209 -2.93 -3.97 13.31
C HIS A 209 -2.88 -3.81 14.83
N ALA A 210 -3.54 -4.68 15.60
CA ALA A 210 -3.41 -4.70 17.06
C ALA A 210 -2.00 -5.03 17.54
N ALA A 211 -1.27 -5.88 16.81
CA ALA A 211 0.12 -6.23 17.12
C ALA A 211 1.10 -5.06 16.90
N VAL A 212 0.70 -4.05 16.12
CA VAL A 212 1.52 -2.87 15.76
C VAL A 212 0.83 -1.56 16.14
N LYS A 213 -0.10 -1.60 17.10
CA LYS A 213 -0.98 -0.49 17.48
C LYS A 213 -0.25 0.81 17.82
N ASP A 214 0.94 0.73 18.40
CA ASP A 214 1.72 1.87 18.89
C ASP A 214 2.74 2.41 17.86
N LYS A 215 2.82 1.80 16.67
CA LYS A 215 3.84 2.10 15.65
C LYS A 215 3.33 3.07 14.59
N VAL A 216 4.19 4.02 14.20
CA VAL A 216 3.93 4.98 13.11
C VAL A 216 4.24 4.37 11.74
N LEU A 217 5.24 3.49 11.66
CA LEU A 217 5.57 2.71 10.46
C LEU A 217 5.13 1.26 10.67
N GLU A 218 3.83 1.07 10.84
CA GLU A 218 3.19 -0.19 11.20
C GLU A 218 3.50 -1.31 10.20
N ASN A 219 3.60 -1.00 8.90
CA ASN A 219 3.86 -1.99 7.85
C ASN A 219 5.24 -2.64 7.94
N PHE A 220 6.27 -1.87 8.34
CA PHE A 220 7.60 -2.41 8.62
C PHE A 220 7.58 -3.38 9.79
N HIS A 221 6.77 -3.08 10.82
CA HIS A 221 6.67 -3.93 12.00
C HIS A 221 5.80 -5.17 11.74
N LEU A 222 4.73 -5.05 10.96
CA LEU A 222 3.91 -6.17 10.50
C LEU A 222 4.74 -7.19 9.70
N SER A 223 5.73 -6.73 8.94
CA SER A 223 6.65 -7.61 8.20
C SER A 223 7.57 -8.46 9.07
N ALA A 224 7.75 -8.08 10.34
CA ALA A 224 8.67 -8.71 11.26
C ALA A 224 8.02 -9.79 12.14
N ILE A 225 6.69 -9.87 12.12
CA ILE A 225 5.82 -10.78 12.87
C ILE A 225 5.46 -11.96 11.98
#